data_AF-A0A2S6BV79-F1
#
_entry.id   AF-A0A2S6BV79-F1
#
_cell.length_a   1.000
_cell.length_b   1.000
_cell.length_c   1.000
_cell.angle_alpha   90.00
_cell.angle_beta   90.00
_cell.angle_gamma   90.00
#
_symmetry.space_group_name_H-M   'P 1'
#
loop_
_entity.id
_entity.type
_entity.pdbx_description
1 polymer ?
#
loop_
_entity_poly.entity_id
_entity_poly.type
_entity_poly.pdbx_seq_one_letter_code
_entity_poly.pdbx_strand_id
1 'polypeptide(L)'
;MSLLITSRTAHIPWKNLLLVQIPIRNSSTASSQDLPTRNGILRQTSRNMSPKEKRAATSVKSYSTTPPKEKTAPAIPRPSSSVLLISPNNQVLLLQRVKQSSSFPSAHVFPGGNVSEFHDGRAPEPDHPERHNDSEVYRMAAIRETFEESGIVLARNNGFGRLIEVPQDQREEGRLLVHGSKVPFANWLAQKGGRADTEGLTPFTRWVTPTNVPKRFTTQMYLYFLPTLSSTPISEGTGNPDDSEAEVSIPSPTTDGGKEHTTARFLPASAWLRLAQEGRIILFPPQFFLLHHVAQFLDDLKSPSDYASVSRKEVPREELEARRKRLLEFAKSGDPSFVESCISPTTMPPPYGKKRADGRQVLALNRPGPELEGTDRRGPNEHCVLVDFKREGPRRLAVISRADALESNSKL
;
A
#
# COMPACT_ATOMS: atom_id res chain seq x y z
N MET A 1 -44.12 30.30 -9.11
CA MET A 1 -42.87 31.09 -9.16
C MET A 1 -41.72 30.16 -8.80
N SER A 2 -41.06 29.59 -9.82
CA SER A 2 -39.93 28.67 -9.67
C SER A 2 -38.69 29.41 -9.18
N LEU A 3 -38.04 28.88 -8.14
CA LEU A 3 -36.66 29.22 -7.79
C LEU A 3 -35.79 27.98 -8.00
N LEU A 4 -35.14 27.95 -9.16
CA LEU A 4 -34.02 27.06 -9.48
C LEU A 4 -32.83 27.40 -8.57
N ILE A 5 -32.55 26.56 -7.59
CA ILE A 5 -31.27 26.56 -6.89
C ILE A 5 -30.37 25.56 -7.61
N THR A 6 -29.51 26.07 -8.47
CA THR A 6 -28.45 25.31 -9.12
C THR A 6 -27.46 24.83 -8.06
N SER A 7 -27.50 23.53 -7.74
CA SER A 7 -26.49 22.84 -6.95
C SER A 7 -25.17 22.81 -7.73
N ARG A 8 -24.19 23.62 -7.29
CA ARG A 8 -22.80 23.48 -7.73
C ARG A 8 -22.24 22.22 -7.07
N THR A 9 -22.13 21.15 -7.85
CA THR A 9 -21.35 19.96 -7.51
C THR A 9 -19.89 20.38 -7.34
N ALA A 10 -19.45 20.50 -6.09
CA ALA A 10 -18.05 20.71 -5.76
C ALA A 10 -17.25 19.46 -6.18
N HIS A 11 -16.48 19.59 -7.26
CA HIS A 11 -15.43 18.65 -7.64
C HIS A 11 -14.43 18.52 -6.47
N ILE A 12 -14.45 17.39 -5.78
CA ILE A 12 -13.47 17.04 -4.73
C ILE A 12 -12.19 16.55 -5.43
N PRO A 13 -10.98 17.01 -5.06
CA PRO A 13 -9.77 16.73 -5.80
C PRO A 13 -9.19 15.36 -5.43
N TRP A 14 -9.65 14.31 -6.11
CA TRP A 14 -9.02 12.98 -6.13
C TRP A 14 -7.64 12.98 -6.81
N LYS A 15 -7.25 14.10 -7.44
CA LYS A 15 -6.05 14.24 -8.27
C LYS A 15 -4.72 14.10 -7.51
N ASN A 16 -4.72 14.14 -6.17
CA ASN A 16 -3.51 14.10 -5.36
C ASN A 16 -3.29 12.79 -4.59
N LEU A 17 -4.10 11.73 -4.83
CA LEU A 17 -3.90 10.39 -4.23
C LEU A 17 -2.69 9.62 -4.79
N LEU A 18 -1.80 10.32 -5.49
CA LEU A 18 -0.84 9.77 -6.42
C LEU A 18 0.57 10.15 -5.99
N LEU A 19 1.22 9.27 -5.24
CA LEU A 19 2.68 9.08 -5.28
C LEU A 19 3.08 7.92 -4.36
N VAL A 20 2.73 6.70 -4.75
CA VAL A 20 3.44 5.49 -4.34
C VAL A 20 3.55 4.62 -5.61
N GLN A 21 4.78 4.20 -5.93
CA GLN A 21 5.20 3.36 -7.07
C GLN A 21 5.20 4.03 -8.46
N ILE A 22 6.38 4.57 -8.82
CA ILE A 22 6.81 4.86 -10.20
C ILE A 22 7.85 3.78 -10.58
N PRO A 23 7.66 3.02 -11.67
CA PRO A 23 8.79 2.41 -12.39
C PRO A 23 9.39 3.40 -13.40
N ILE A 24 10.71 3.44 -13.51
CA ILE A 24 11.46 4.34 -14.42
C ILE A 24 11.45 3.79 -15.87
N ARG A 25 11.47 4.72 -16.84
CA ARG A 25 11.52 4.53 -18.30
C ARG A 25 12.72 3.70 -18.76
N ASN A 26 12.49 2.75 -19.67
CA ASN A 26 13.50 2.19 -20.55
C ASN A 26 13.90 3.21 -21.63
N SER A 27 15.17 3.56 -21.72
CA SER A 27 15.75 4.29 -22.86
C SER A 27 16.46 3.31 -23.78
N SER A 28 15.80 2.89 -24.86
CA SER A 28 16.44 2.26 -26.01
C SER A 28 16.90 3.36 -26.97
N THR A 29 18.20 3.55 -27.09
CA THR A 29 18.81 4.39 -28.12
C THR A 29 18.81 3.63 -29.45
N ALA A 30 17.98 4.07 -30.39
CA ALA A 30 18.14 3.74 -31.80
C ALA A 30 18.54 5.02 -32.54
N SER A 31 19.67 4.92 -33.24
CA SER A 31 20.23 5.90 -34.16
C SER A 31 19.31 6.12 -35.36
N SER A 32 19.26 7.36 -35.87
CA SER A 32 19.49 7.65 -37.30
C SER A 32 19.56 9.15 -37.55
N GLN A 33 20.51 9.50 -38.39
CA GLN A 33 20.87 10.82 -38.90
C GLN A 33 19.83 11.30 -39.94
N ASP A 34 19.51 12.59 -39.98
CA ASP A 34 19.86 13.52 -41.08
C ASP A 34 18.93 14.76 -41.20
N LEU A 35 19.60 15.86 -41.57
CA LEU A 35 19.29 17.29 -41.71
C LEU A 35 18.24 17.68 -42.79
N PRO A 36 17.98 18.96 -43.15
CA PRO A 36 17.91 20.21 -42.37
C PRO A 36 16.69 21.13 -42.67
N THR A 37 16.49 22.08 -41.74
CA THR A 37 16.06 23.49 -41.82
C THR A 37 15.64 24.13 -43.16
N ARG A 38 14.54 24.92 -43.13
CA ARG A 38 14.51 26.23 -43.83
C ARG A 38 13.59 27.25 -43.15
N ASN A 39 14.20 28.37 -42.77
CA ASN A 39 13.58 29.60 -42.26
C ASN A 39 12.85 30.37 -43.36
N GLY A 40 11.76 31.05 -42.99
CA GLY A 40 11.13 32.12 -43.77
C GLY A 40 10.73 33.27 -42.85
N ILE A 41 11.58 34.30 -42.79
CA ILE A 41 11.30 35.60 -42.17
C ILE A 41 10.63 36.49 -43.22
N LEU A 42 9.56 37.20 -42.86
CA LEU A 42 9.23 38.48 -43.50
C LEU A 42 8.64 39.47 -42.48
N ARG A 43 9.23 40.66 -42.53
CA ARG A 43 9.16 41.78 -41.59
C ARG A 43 7.88 42.61 -41.74
N GLN A 44 7.48 43.18 -40.60
CA GLN A 44 7.03 44.55 -40.32
C GLN A 44 6.21 45.31 -41.37
N THR A 45 5.08 45.89 -40.93
CA THR A 45 4.95 47.36 -40.85
C THR A 45 3.90 47.75 -39.80
N SER A 46 4.30 48.64 -38.88
CA SER A 46 3.44 49.36 -37.96
C SER A 46 2.89 50.62 -38.64
N ARG A 47 1.58 50.87 -38.52
CA ARG A 47 0.99 52.20 -38.72
C ARG A 47 -0.01 52.48 -37.60
N ASN A 48 0.26 53.58 -36.90
CA ASN A 48 -0.58 54.20 -35.87
C ASN A 48 -1.87 54.77 -36.46
N MET A 49 -3.00 54.61 -35.76
CA MET A 49 -4.15 55.53 -35.80
C MET A 49 -4.81 55.66 -34.42
N SER A 50 -5.48 56.80 -34.22
CA SER A 50 -5.68 57.54 -32.97
C SER A 50 -6.96 57.19 -32.20
N PRO A 51 -7.10 57.64 -30.93
CA PRO A 51 -8.15 57.20 -30.01
C PRO A 51 -9.36 58.14 -30.02
N LYS A 52 -10.47 57.73 -30.66
CA LYS A 52 -11.82 58.30 -30.44
C LYS A 52 -12.85 57.31 -30.97
N GLU A 53 -13.54 56.61 -30.07
CA GLU A 53 -14.96 56.24 -30.15
C GLU A 53 -15.29 55.28 -29.00
N LYS A 54 -15.91 55.85 -27.95
CA LYS A 54 -16.50 55.15 -26.82
C LYS A 54 -18.02 55.29 -26.92
N ARG A 55 -18.71 54.19 -26.59
CA ARG A 55 -20.18 54.01 -26.38
C ARG A 55 -20.96 53.86 -27.71
N ALA A 56 -21.88 52.91 -27.89
CA ALA A 56 -22.74 52.15 -26.99
C ALA A 56 -23.17 50.79 -27.62
N ALA A 57 -23.83 49.95 -26.80
CA ALA A 57 -24.67 48.79 -27.16
C ALA A 57 -23.96 47.51 -27.67
N THR A 58 -24.28 46.26 -27.33
CA THR A 58 -25.23 45.59 -26.41
C THR A 58 -24.74 44.13 -26.28
N SER A 59 -24.95 43.54 -25.10
CA SER A 59 -24.62 42.16 -24.71
C SER A 59 -25.18 41.09 -25.67
N VAL A 60 -24.30 40.32 -26.32
CA VAL A 60 -24.64 39.05 -26.96
C VAL A 60 -24.05 37.93 -26.10
N LYS A 61 -24.92 37.18 -25.42
CA LYS A 61 -24.55 35.97 -24.67
C LYS A 61 -24.11 34.88 -25.67
N SER A 62 -22.82 34.59 -25.72
CA SER A 62 -22.31 33.37 -26.35
C SER A 62 -22.59 32.18 -25.43
N TYR A 63 -23.51 31.31 -25.85
CA TYR A 63 -23.69 30.00 -25.22
C TYR A 63 -22.50 29.12 -25.61
N SER A 64 -21.51 29.05 -24.74
CA SER A 64 -20.48 28.02 -24.76
C SER A 64 -21.10 26.68 -24.36
N THR A 65 -21.62 25.93 -25.33
CA THR A 65 -21.93 24.51 -25.17
C THR A 65 -20.63 23.72 -25.15
N THR A 66 -20.07 23.56 -23.96
CA THR A 66 -19.03 22.55 -23.74
C THR A 66 -19.67 21.17 -23.89
N PRO A 67 -19.19 20.29 -24.80
CA PRO A 67 -19.72 18.94 -24.89
C PRO A 67 -19.48 18.18 -23.57
N PRO A 68 -20.38 17.26 -23.17
CA PRO A 68 -20.18 16.45 -21.98
C PRO A 68 -18.86 15.69 -22.10
N LYS A 69 -18.01 15.76 -21.07
CA LYS A 69 -16.81 14.92 -20.97
C LYS A 69 -17.24 13.46 -21.09
N GLU A 70 -16.80 12.79 -22.15
CA GLU A 70 -16.86 11.33 -22.23
C GLU A 70 -16.21 10.74 -20.97
N LYS A 71 -16.93 9.83 -20.31
CA LYS A 71 -16.40 9.10 -19.15
C LYS A 71 -15.31 8.17 -19.68
N THR A 72 -14.05 8.58 -19.55
CA THR A 72 -12.90 7.72 -19.83
C THR A 72 -13.01 6.45 -18.99
N ALA A 73 -12.79 5.28 -19.61
CA ALA A 73 -12.81 4.01 -18.90
C ALA A 73 -11.81 4.03 -17.72
N PRO A 74 -12.12 3.38 -16.58
CA PRO A 74 -11.20 3.30 -15.45
C PRO A 74 -9.85 2.69 -15.87
N ALA A 75 -8.76 3.14 -15.25
CA ALA A 75 -7.44 2.57 -15.50
C ALA A 75 -7.39 1.09 -15.08
N ILE A 76 -6.66 0.26 -15.84
CA ILE A 76 -6.46 -1.15 -15.51
C ILE A 76 -5.57 -1.24 -14.24
N PRO A 77 -5.96 -2.04 -13.23
CA PRO A 77 -5.14 -2.23 -12.04
C PRO A 77 -3.85 -3.00 -12.35
N ARG A 78 -2.71 -2.41 -11.97
CA ARG A 78 -1.39 -3.03 -12.07
C ARG A 78 -1.23 -4.15 -11.03
N PRO A 79 -0.55 -5.26 -11.37
CA PRO A 79 -0.36 -6.36 -10.43
C PRO A 79 0.71 -5.97 -9.41
N SER A 80 0.43 -6.17 -8.13
CA SER A 80 1.35 -5.82 -7.04
C SER A 80 1.22 -6.77 -5.86
N SER A 81 2.20 -6.73 -4.96
CA SER A 81 2.23 -7.50 -3.72
C SER A 81 2.69 -6.65 -2.56
N SER A 82 2.28 -7.02 -1.35
CA SER A 82 2.74 -6.36 -0.13
C SER A 82 2.73 -7.33 1.07
N VAL A 83 3.66 -7.14 2.00
CA VAL A 83 3.91 -8.06 3.10
C VAL A 83 3.73 -7.35 4.45
N LEU A 84 2.83 -7.88 5.28
CA LEU A 84 2.82 -7.60 6.71
C LEU A 84 3.90 -8.47 7.35
N LEU A 85 5.12 -7.94 7.41
CA LEU A 85 6.24 -8.63 8.03
C LEU A 85 6.15 -8.48 9.55
N ILE A 86 6.06 -9.63 10.24
CA ILE A 86 5.83 -9.72 11.69
C ILE A 86 7.12 -10.19 12.35
N SER A 87 7.63 -9.38 13.28
CA SER A 87 8.84 -9.66 14.03
C SER A 87 8.65 -10.83 15.01
N PRO A 88 9.74 -11.42 15.53
CA PRO A 88 9.73 -12.40 16.62
C PRO A 88 8.83 -11.98 17.80
N ASN A 89 8.78 -10.68 18.10
CA ASN A 89 8.01 -10.11 19.21
C ASN A 89 6.61 -9.62 18.77
N ASN A 90 6.08 -10.15 17.66
CA ASN A 90 4.76 -9.83 17.11
C ASN A 90 4.55 -8.35 16.72
N GLN A 91 5.63 -7.62 16.44
CA GLN A 91 5.56 -6.25 15.92
C GLN A 91 5.48 -6.26 14.39
N VAL A 92 4.85 -5.26 13.78
CA VAL A 92 4.68 -5.16 12.34
C VAL A 92 5.63 -4.11 11.75
N LEU A 93 6.33 -4.48 10.67
CA LEU A 93 7.18 -3.56 9.90
C LEU A 93 6.32 -2.55 9.12
N LEU A 94 6.59 -1.26 9.31
CA LEU A 94 6.19 -0.23 8.35
C LEU A 94 7.40 0.56 7.88
N LEU A 95 7.32 1.01 6.64
CA LEU A 95 8.27 1.89 5.97
C LEU A 95 7.66 3.28 5.84
N GLN A 96 8.40 4.31 6.23
CA GLN A 96 8.04 5.71 6.05
C GLN A 96 8.81 6.27 4.87
N ARG A 97 8.13 6.71 3.81
CA ARG A 97 8.81 7.44 2.72
C ARG A 97 9.05 8.90 3.12
N VAL A 98 10.29 9.38 3.01
CA VAL A 98 10.61 10.81 3.11
C VAL A 98 10.94 11.33 1.71
N LYS A 99 10.03 12.13 1.14
CA LYS A 99 10.32 12.90 -0.08
C LYS A 99 10.99 14.23 0.26
N GLN A 100 12.00 14.60 -0.53
CA GLN A 100 12.56 15.95 -0.63
C GLN A 100 11.75 16.89 -1.57
N SER A 101 10.55 16.51 -2.05
CA SER A 101 9.74 17.36 -2.95
C SER A 101 8.33 17.62 -2.40
N SER A 102 7.80 18.79 -2.73
CA SER A 102 6.70 19.58 -2.11
C SER A 102 5.27 18.98 -2.10
N SER A 103 5.12 17.66 -1.99
CA SER A 103 3.84 17.01 -1.66
C SER A 103 4.05 15.69 -0.91
N PHE A 104 3.83 15.77 0.41
CA PHE A 104 3.60 14.67 1.39
C PHE A 104 4.80 13.81 1.83
N PRO A 105 5.68 14.31 2.74
CA PRO A 105 6.48 13.45 3.60
C PRO A 105 5.60 12.90 4.74
N SER A 106 5.64 11.57 5.05
CA SER A 106 5.08 10.88 6.26
C SER A 106 4.05 9.73 6.06
N ALA A 107 3.81 9.25 4.84
CA ALA A 107 3.02 8.03 4.66
C ALA A 107 3.79 6.79 5.12
N HIS A 108 3.13 5.96 5.93
CA HIS A 108 3.66 4.69 6.40
C HIS A 108 2.95 3.55 5.66
N VAL A 109 3.74 2.61 5.14
CA VAL A 109 3.25 1.50 4.32
C VAL A 109 3.95 0.20 4.68
N PHE A 110 3.27 -0.92 4.46
CA PHE A 110 3.94 -2.21 4.41
C PHE A 110 4.92 -2.24 3.23
N PRO A 111 6.03 -2.99 3.31
CA PRO A 111 6.87 -3.26 2.15
C PRO A 111 6.05 -3.84 1.00
N GLY A 112 6.28 -3.37 -0.22
CA GLY A 112 5.55 -3.86 -1.38
C GLY A 112 5.58 -2.98 -2.62
N GLY A 113 5.32 -3.61 -3.76
CA GLY A 113 5.49 -3.01 -5.08
C GLY A 113 4.83 -3.78 -6.19
N ASN A 114 5.08 -3.32 -7.41
CA ASN A 114 4.54 -3.95 -8.61
C ASN A 114 5.30 -5.24 -8.88
N VAL A 115 4.60 -6.20 -9.50
CA VAL A 115 5.27 -7.33 -10.14
C VAL A 115 6.19 -6.80 -11.24
N SER A 116 7.42 -7.30 -11.26
CA SER A 116 8.41 -7.08 -12.31
C SER A 116 8.61 -8.35 -13.11
N GLU A 117 8.36 -8.30 -14.43
CA GLU A 117 8.60 -9.47 -15.29
C GLU A 117 10.06 -9.93 -15.28
N PHE A 118 11.01 -9.00 -15.10
CA PHE A 118 12.44 -9.30 -15.03
C PHE A 118 12.83 -10.08 -13.77
N HIS A 119 12.17 -9.84 -12.63
CA HIS A 119 12.54 -10.47 -11.36
C HIS A 119 11.59 -11.59 -10.93
N ASP A 120 10.29 -11.39 -11.15
CA ASP A 120 9.21 -12.14 -10.51
C ASP A 120 8.49 -13.05 -11.51
N GLY A 121 8.67 -12.81 -12.81
CA GLY A 121 7.95 -13.46 -13.90
C GLY A 121 6.74 -12.65 -14.41
N ARG A 122 6.15 -13.09 -15.53
CA ARG A 122 5.03 -12.39 -16.18
C ARG A 122 3.73 -12.66 -15.43
N ALA A 123 3.09 -11.59 -14.94
CA ALA A 123 1.73 -11.69 -14.39
C ALA A 123 0.70 -12.03 -15.49
N PRO A 124 -0.42 -12.72 -15.16
CA PRO A 124 -1.51 -12.96 -16.10
C PRO A 124 -2.01 -11.67 -16.77
N GLU A 125 -2.57 -11.74 -17.97
CA GLU A 125 -3.12 -10.55 -18.66
C GLU A 125 -4.29 -9.91 -17.88
N PRO A 126 -4.60 -8.62 -18.11
CA PRO A 126 -5.61 -7.89 -17.35
C PRO A 126 -7.01 -8.52 -17.26
N ASP A 127 -7.42 -9.23 -18.31
CA ASP A 127 -8.73 -9.89 -18.44
C ASP A 127 -8.70 -11.38 -18.04
N HIS A 128 -7.52 -11.90 -17.69
CA HIS A 128 -7.37 -13.30 -17.30
C HIS A 128 -7.91 -13.53 -15.86
N PRO A 129 -8.71 -14.59 -15.61
CA PRO A 129 -9.30 -14.84 -14.29
C PRO A 129 -8.26 -14.97 -13.16
N GLU A 130 -7.12 -15.60 -13.45
CA GLU A 130 -6.01 -15.77 -12.50
C GLU A 130 -5.28 -14.47 -12.14
N ARG A 131 -5.56 -13.34 -12.80
CA ARG A 131 -4.96 -12.03 -12.48
C ARG A 131 -5.19 -11.62 -11.03
N HIS A 132 -6.28 -12.06 -10.43
CA HIS A 132 -6.66 -11.72 -9.07
C HIS A 132 -6.49 -12.87 -8.07
N ASN A 133 -5.75 -13.90 -8.47
CA ASN A 133 -5.43 -15.04 -7.63
C ASN A 133 -3.99 -14.95 -7.12
N ASP A 134 -3.75 -15.57 -5.98
CA ASP A 134 -2.39 -15.79 -5.48
C ASP A 134 -1.60 -16.65 -6.48
N SER A 135 -0.31 -16.34 -6.66
CA SER A 135 0.57 -17.09 -7.55
C SER A 135 2.04 -16.84 -7.20
N GLU A 136 2.93 -17.69 -7.73
CA GLU A 136 4.38 -17.57 -7.50
C GLU A 136 4.92 -16.20 -7.91
N VAL A 137 4.38 -15.60 -8.97
CA VAL A 137 4.76 -14.26 -9.44
C VAL A 137 4.45 -13.20 -8.38
N TYR A 138 3.28 -13.28 -7.72
CA TYR A 138 2.96 -12.37 -6.63
C TYR A 138 3.81 -12.64 -5.39
N ARG A 139 4.09 -13.90 -5.07
CA ARG A 139 4.90 -14.28 -3.90
C ARG A 139 6.35 -13.81 -4.03
N MET A 140 6.96 -14.01 -5.20
CA MET A 140 8.30 -13.51 -5.55
C MET A 140 8.37 -11.98 -5.46
N ALA A 141 7.39 -11.28 -6.02
CA ALA A 141 7.31 -9.82 -5.92
C ALA A 141 7.25 -9.33 -4.46
N ALA A 142 6.50 -10.02 -3.60
CA ALA A 142 6.39 -9.67 -2.18
C ALA A 142 7.75 -9.76 -1.45
N ILE A 143 8.51 -10.82 -1.70
CA ILE A 143 9.83 -11.04 -1.10
C ILE A 143 10.86 -10.06 -1.65
N ARG A 144 10.89 -9.87 -2.98
CA ARG A 144 11.81 -8.92 -3.62
C ARG A 144 11.61 -7.51 -3.11
N GLU A 145 10.37 -7.02 -3.10
CA GLU A 145 10.05 -5.66 -2.64
C GLU A 145 10.40 -5.48 -1.16
N THR A 146 10.19 -6.52 -0.33
CA THR A 146 10.64 -6.51 1.06
C THR A 146 12.16 -6.31 1.15
N PHE A 147 12.94 -7.02 0.33
CA PHE A 147 14.39 -6.85 0.28
C PHE A 147 14.81 -5.47 -0.25
N GLU A 148 14.25 -5.01 -1.36
CA GLU A 148 14.59 -3.71 -1.95
C GLU A 148 14.31 -2.56 -0.98
N GLU A 149 13.15 -2.56 -0.31
CA GLU A 149 12.72 -1.42 0.49
C GLU A 149 13.22 -1.45 1.94
N SER A 150 13.50 -2.63 2.52
CA SER A 150 13.93 -2.76 3.93
C SER A 150 15.31 -3.38 4.13
N GLY A 151 15.85 -4.05 3.11
CA GLY A 151 17.07 -4.86 3.21
C GLY A 151 16.92 -6.17 3.96
N ILE A 152 15.70 -6.55 4.37
CA ILE A 152 15.45 -7.85 5.00
C ILE A 152 15.39 -8.94 3.93
N VAL A 153 16.15 -10.01 4.11
CA VAL A 153 16.21 -11.15 3.19
C VAL A 153 15.27 -12.25 3.68
N LEU A 154 14.20 -12.50 2.95
CA LEU A 154 13.27 -13.62 3.23
C LEU A 154 13.58 -14.78 2.27
N ALA A 155 14.70 -15.45 2.54
CA ALA A 155 15.17 -16.57 1.73
C ALA A 155 15.69 -17.69 2.63
N ARG A 156 15.43 -18.95 2.26
CA ARG A 156 15.90 -20.13 2.99
C ARG A 156 17.10 -20.77 2.31
N ASN A 157 17.98 -21.36 3.10
CA ASN A 157 19.09 -22.13 2.58
C ASN A 157 18.62 -23.35 1.78
N ASN A 158 19.47 -23.79 0.87
CA ASN A 158 19.26 -25.05 0.17
C ASN A 158 19.43 -26.21 1.15
N GLY A 159 18.37 -26.99 1.38
CA GLY A 159 18.42 -28.25 2.12
C GLY A 159 18.03 -28.25 3.61
N PHE A 160 18.06 -27.12 4.34
CA PHE A 160 17.87 -27.13 5.81
C PHE A 160 16.74 -26.24 6.34
N GLY A 161 16.03 -25.52 5.46
CA GLY A 161 14.83 -24.79 5.82
C GLY A 161 15.03 -23.64 6.81
N ARG A 162 16.25 -23.14 7.04
CA ARG A 162 16.50 -21.93 7.86
C ARG A 162 16.61 -20.70 6.97
N LEU A 163 16.23 -19.53 7.49
CA LEU A 163 16.49 -18.26 6.82
C LEU A 163 18.00 -18.03 6.69
N ILE A 164 18.45 -17.58 5.51
CA ILE A 164 19.85 -17.24 5.29
C ILE A 164 20.16 -15.89 5.94
N GLU A 165 21.37 -15.78 6.48
CA GLU A 165 21.92 -14.50 6.89
C GLU A 165 22.89 -14.00 5.82
N VAL A 166 22.73 -12.74 5.43
CA VAL A 166 23.60 -12.08 4.45
C VAL A 166 24.22 -10.86 5.11
N PRO A 167 25.57 -10.72 5.08
CA PRO A 167 26.26 -9.55 5.63
C PRO A 167 25.70 -8.23 5.10
N GLN A 168 25.70 -7.18 5.94
CA GLN A 168 25.03 -5.91 5.64
C GLN A 168 25.55 -5.26 4.34
N ASP A 169 26.86 -5.21 4.16
CA ASP A 169 27.53 -4.69 2.96
C ASP A 169 27.04 -5.41 1.68
N GLN A 170 26.95 -6.74 1.73
CA GLN A 170 26.45 -7.55 0.62
C GLN A 170 24.95 -7.36 0.38
N ARG A 171 24.16 -7.13 1.43
CA ARG A 171 22.73 -6.78 1.30
C ARG A 171 22.57 -5.43 0.63
N GLU A 172 23.33 -4.42 1.04
CA GLU A 172 23.27 -3.08 0.46
C GLU A 172 23.70 -3.07 -1.01
N GLU A 173 24.81 -3.74 -1.34
CA GLU A 173 25.22 -3.96 -2.73
C GLU A 173 24.13 -4.68 -3.53
N GLY A 174 23.60 -5.78 -2.98
CA GLY A 174 22.53 -6.56 -3.59
C GLY A 174 21.28 -5.73 -3.87
N ARG A 175 20.87 -4.88 -2.93
CA ARG A 175 19.73 -3.97 -3.10
C ARG A 175 19.93 -3.05 -4.29
N LEU A 176 21.11 -2.45 -4.45
CA LEU A 176 21.41 -1.57 -5.58
C LEU A 176 21.36 -2.32 -6.92
N LEU A 177 21.92 -3.54 -6.96
CA LEU A 177 21.93 -4.37 -8.16
C LEU A 177 20.53 -4.86 -8.56
N VAL A 178 19.75 -5.33 -7.58
CA VAL A 178 18.38 -5.83 -7.79
C VAL A 178 17.46 -4.68 -8.18
N HIS A 179 17.46 -3.58 -7.41
CA HIS A 179 16.64 -2.40 -7.71
C HIS A 179 16.97 -1.78 -9.08
N GLY A 180 18.24 -1.79 -9.47
CA GLY A 180 18.70 -1.33 -10.79
C GLY A 180 18.47 -2.33 -11.93
N SER A 181 17.77 -3.45 -11.67
CA SER A 181 17.55 -4.58 -12.59
C SER A 181 18.84 -5.05 -13.30
N LYS A 182 19.95 -5.06 -12.55
CA LYS A 182 21.26 -5.54 -13.04
C LYS A 182 21.43 -7.05 -12.85
N VAL A 183 20.76 -7.61 -11.86
CA VAL A 183 20.74 -9.04 -11.59
C VAL A 183 19.30 -9.48 -11.27
N PRO A 184 18.81 -10.60 -11.83
CA PRO A 184 17.55 -11.18 -11.40
C PRO A 184 17.62 -11.53 -9.90
N PHE A 185 16.54 -11.26 -9.15
CA PHE A 185 16.57 -11.37 -7.70
C PHE A 185 16.82 -12.81 -7.24
N ALA A 186 16.19 -13.78 -7.90
CA ALA A 186 16.42 -15.21 -7.65
C ALA A 186 17.89 -15.61 -7.86
N ASN A 187 18.56 -15.06 -8.87
CA ASN A 187 19.97 -15.36 -9.13
C ASN A 187 20.87 -14.77 -8.04
N TRP A 188 20.57 -13.56 -7.57
CA TRP A 188 21.29 -12.96 -6.46
C TRP A 188 21.13 -13.80 -5.18
N LEU A 189 19.91 -14.26 -4.85
CA LEU A 189 19.69 -15.16 -3.71
C LEU A 189 20.47 -16.47 -3.85
N ALA A 190 20.47 -17.07 -5.04
CA ALA A 190 21.19 -18.32 -5.30
C ALA A 190 22.71 -18.15 -5.09
N GLN A 191 23.29 -17.01 -5.51
CA GLN A 191 24.69 -16.67 -5.24
C GLN A 191 24.99 -16.52 -3.74
N LYS A 192 23.99 -16.15 -2.93
CA LYS A 192 24.09 -16.11 -1.46
C LYS A 192 23.72 -17.44 -0.79
N GLY A 193 23.54 -18.51 -1.56
CA GLY A 193 23.27 -19.86 -1.04
C GLY A 193 21.83 -20.11 -0.61
N GLY A 194 20.87 -19.29 -1.04
CA GLY A 194 19.45 -19.48 -0.70
C GLY A 194 18.49 -19.28 -1.86
N ARG A 195 17.21 -19.53 -1.56
CA ARG A 195 16.06 -19.32 -2.45
C ARG A 195 14.98 -18.54 -1.71
N ALA A 196 14.17 -17.77 -2.43
CA ALA A 196 13.09 -17.00 -1.84
C ALA A 196 12.16 -17.91 -1.02
N ASP A 197 11.75 -17.48 0.17
CA ASP A 197 10.85 -18.25 1.04
C ASP A 197 9.38 -18.03 0.69
N THR A 198 8.98 -18.38 -0.55
CA THR A 198 7.62 -18.14 -1.03
C THR A 198 6.56 -18.95 -0.27
N GLU A 199 6.92 -20.11 0.27
CA GLU A 199 6.07 -20.93 1.15
C GLU A 199 5.87 -20.31 2.54
N GLY A 200 6.78 -19.44 3.00
CA GLY A 200 6.65 -18.69 4.24
C GLY A 200 5.58 -17.59 4.19
N LEU A 201 5.13 -17.21 2.99
CA LEU A 201 4.05 -16.25 2.80
C LEU A 201 2.68 -16.92 2.98
N THR A 202 1.91 -16.42 3.94
CA THR A 202 0.49 -16.76 4.05
C THR A 202 -0.34 -15.69 3.35
N PRO A 203 -1.14 -16.01 2.31
CA PRO A 203 -2.08 -15.05 1.72
C PRO A 203 -2.99 -14.47 2.79
N PHE A 204 -3.26 -13.17 2.74
CA PHE A 204 -4.09 -12.51 3.75
C PHE A 204 -5.37 -11.93 3.16
N THR A 205 -5.29 -11.18 2.07
CA THR A 205 -6.45 -10.63 1.33
C THR A 205 -5.97 -9.95 0.06
N ARG A 206 -6.85 -9.71 -0.91
CA ARG A 206 -6.55 -8.91 -2.10
C ARG A 206 -7.21 -7.54 -2.04
N TRP A 207 -6.44 -6.50 -2.33
CA TRP A 207 -6.96 -5.14 -2.43
C TRP A 207 -6.91 -4.62 -3.86
N VAL A 208 -8.05 -4.19 -4.39
CA VAL A 208 -8.15 -3.54 -5.69
C VAL A 208 -8.41 -2.06 -5.48
N THR A 209 -7.59 -1.21 -6.11
CA THR A 209 -7.77 0.24 -5.98
C THR A 209 -9.09 0.66 -6.63
N PRO A 210 -9.92 1.50 -5.98
CA PRO A 210 -11.19 1.95 -6.54
C PRO A 210 -11.06 2.69 -7.89
N THR A 211 -12.12 2.65 -8.71
CA THR A 211 -12.13 3.17 -10.10
C THR A 211 -11.99 4.68 -10.23
N ASN A 212 -12.27 5.43 -9.16
CA ASN A 212 -12.13 6.88 -9.10
C ASN A 212 -10.70 7.35 -8.83
N VAL A 213 -9.76 6.42 -8.65
CA VAL A 213 -8.32 6.69 -8.53
C VAL A 213 -7.65 6.43 -9.88
N PRO A 214 -6.85 7.36 -10.42
CA PRO A 214 -6.25 7.23 -11.75
C PRO A 214 -5.11 6.20 -11.86
N LYS A 215 -4.34 5.96 -10.79
CA LYS A 215 -3.41 4.83 -10.72
C LYS A 215 -4.05 3.76 -9.87
N ARG A 216 -4.23 2.58 -10.47
CA ARG A 216 -4.88 1.45 -9.83
C ARG A 216 -3.93 0.28 -9.72
N PHE A 217 -4.16 -0.51 -8.69
CA PHE A 217 -3.38 -1.68 -8.34
C PHE A 217 -4.31 -2.80 -7.91
N THR A 218 -3.91 -4.04 -8.17
CA THR A 218 -4.49 -5.25 -7.57
C THR A 218 -3.37 -5.89 -6.75
N THR A 219 -3.41 -5.61 -5.45
CA THR A 219 -2.36 -5.97 -4.50
C THR A 219 -2.73 -7.23 -3.76
N GLN A 220 -1.93 -8.29 -3.89
CA GLN A 220 -1.98 -9.43 -2.99
C GLN A 220 -1.27 -9.07 -1.68
N MET A 221 -2.00 -9.12 -0.56
CA MET A 221 -1.44 -8.92 0.78
C MET A 221 -1.06 -10.28 1.36
N TYR A 222 0.10 -10.34 2.01
CA TYR A 222 0.58 -11.53 2.71
C TYR A 222 0.92 -11.22 4.17
N LEU A 223 0.79 -12.23 5.04
CA LEU A 223 1.48 -12.28 6.31
C LEU A 223 2.79 -13.04 6.13
N TYR A 224 3.85 -12.57 6.78
CA TYR A 224 5.10 -13.32 6.94
C TYR A 224 5.58 -13.20 8.38
N PHE A 225 5.80 -14.33 9.05
CA PHE A 225 6.25 -14.36 10.43
C PHE A 225 7.74 -14.69 10.50
N LEU A 226 8.55 -13.76 11.01
CA LEU A 226 9.93 -14.08 11.39
C LEU A 226 9.92 -15.08 12.57
N PRO A 227 10.84 -16.06 12.62
CA PRO A 227 10.91 -17.03 13.71
C PRO A 227 10.92 -16.35 15.08
N THR A 228 10.14 -16.85 16.05
CA THR A 228 10.28 -16.38 17.44
C THR A 228 11.64 -16.81 17.97
N LEU A 229 12.44 -15.89 18.51
CA LEU A 229 13.73 -16.22 19.11
C LEU A 229 13.54 -16.96 20.44
N SER A 230 14.41 -17.90 20.73
CA SER A 230 14.47 -18.60 22.02
C SER A 230 14.89 -17.62 23.12
N SER A 231 14.08 -17.50 24.17
CA SER A 231 14.46 -16.83 25.40
C SER A 231 15.38 -17.73 26.21
N THR A 232 16.67 -17.74 25.90
CA THR A 232 17.72 -18.16 26.84
C THR A 232 18.41 -16.91 27.38
N PRO A 233 18.50 -16.71 28.71
CA PRO A 233 19.24 -15.60 29.26
C PRO A 233 20.71 -15.70 28.82
N ILE A 234 21.33 -14.56 28.53
CA ILE A 234 22.77 -14.45 28.27
C ILE A 234 23.49 -14.90 29.56
N SER A 235 23.87 -16.17 29.64
CA SER A 235 24.85 -16.63 30.61
C SER A 235 26.24 -16.43 30.00
N GLU A 236 27.03 -15.58 30.66
CA GLU A 236 28.49 -15.56 30.49
C GLU A 236 29.04 -16.98 30.71
N GLY A 237 29.74 -17.55 29.72
CA GLY A 237 30.46 -18.82 29.93
C GLY A 237 30.68 -19.63 28.66
N THR A 238 31.97 -19.82 28.33
CA THR A 238 32.53 -20.58 27.22
C THR A 238 32.01 -22.01 27.05
N GLY A 239 31.57 -22.37 25.83
CA GLY A 239 31.45 -23.76 25.39
C GLY A 239 30.71 -23.95 24.05
N ASN A 240 31.42 -24.40 23.01
CA ASN A 240 30.85 -25.26 21.95
C ASN A 240 30.87 -26.70 22.51
N PRO A 241 29.95 -27.63 22.20
CA PRO A 241 29.66 -28.07 20.82
C PRO A 241 28.31 -28.82 20.64
N ASP A 242 27.18 -28.18 20.37
CA ASP A 242 25.98 -28.85 19.83
C ASP A 242 24.95 -27.82 19.38
N ASP A 243 24.12 -28.20 18.41
CA ASP A 243 23.11 -27.46 17.61
C ASP A 243 22.25 -26.42 18.37
N SER A 244 22.84 -25.34 18.88
CA SER A 244 22.10 -24.21 19.45
C SER A 244 21.51 -23.37 18.32
N GLU A 245 20.18 -23.24 18.33
CA GLU A 245 19.40 -22.42 17.40
C GLU A 245 20.05 -21.05 17.27
N ALA A 246 20.81 -20.85 16.19
CA ALA A 246 21.42 -19.57 15.86
C ALA A 246 20.31 -18.52 15.88
N GLU A 247 20.43 -17.61 16.85
CA GLU A 247 19.54 -16.48 17.06
C GLU A 247 19.39 -15.77 15.71
N VAL A 248 18.24 -15.93 15.05
CA VAL A 248 17.95 -15.29 13.76
C VAL A 248 18.02 -13.79 13.99
N SER A 249 19.16 -13.19 13.71
CA SER A 249 19.36 -11.77 13.92
C SER A 249 18.44 -11.07 12.92
N ILE A 250 17.36 -10.44 13.41
CA ILE A 250 16.51 -9.64 12.55
C ILE A 250 17.41 -8.52 12.03
N PRO A 251 17.72 -8.48 10.72
CA PRO A 251 18.58 -7.44 10.23
C PRO A 251 17.89 -6.11 10.50
N SER A 252 18.58 -5.20 11.21
CA SER A 252 18.08 -3.85 11.40
C SER A 252 17.68 -3.28 10.03
N PRO A 253 16.43 -2.84 9.84
CA PRO A 253 16.01 -2.27 8.58
C PRO A 253 16.94 -1.10 8.23
N THR A 254 17.61 -1.16 7.07
CA THR A 254 18.58 -0.14 6.69
C THR A 254 17.92 0.94 5.83
N THR A 255 18.25 2.20 6.11
CA THR A 255 17.88 3.31 5.22
C THR A 255 18.65 3.16 3.91
N ASP A 256 18.15 3.73 2.82
CA ASP A 256 18.72 3.62 1.47
C ASP A 256 20.01 4.45 1.25
N GLY A 257 20.82 4.66 2.29
CA GLY A 257 22.11 5.36 2.17
C GLY A 257 22.01 6.82 1.72
N GLY A 258 20.83 7.45 1.82
CA GLY A 258 20.68 8.89 1.63
C GLY A 258 20.18 9.37 0.27
N LYS A 259 19.49 8.53 -0.52
CA LYS A 259 18.84 8.98 -1.77
C LYS A 259 17.32 9.16 -1.68
N GLU A 260 16.64 8.56 -0.71
CA GLU A 260 15.25 8.81 -0.32
C GLU A 260 15.05 8.26 1.10
N HIS A 261 15.24 9.08 2.15
CA HIS A 261 15.28 8.62 3.55
C HIS A 261 14.04 7.80 3.96
N THR A 262 14.05 6.49 3.74
CA THR A 262 12.96 5.61 4.12
C THR A 262 13.29 5.07 5.50
N THR A 263 12.55 5.50 6.53
CA THR A 263 12.73 4.92 7.87
C THR A 263 11.89 3.66 7.98
N ALA A 264 12.48 2.59 8.48
CA ALA A 264 11.84 1.29 8.57
C ALA A 264 11.84 0.86 10.03
N ARG A 265 10.65 0.57 10.57
CA ARG A 265 10.47 0.33 12.01
C ARG A 265 9.50 -0.81 12.25
N PHE A 266 9.79 -1.61 13.25
CA PHE A 266 8.84 -2.52 13.85
C PHE A 266 8.17 -1.83 15.04
N LEU A 267 6.84 -1.86 15.10
CA LEU A 267 6.05 -1.50 16.27
C LEU A 267 4.85 -2.44 16.39
N PRO A 268 4.26 -2.62 17.59
CA PRO A 268 2.94 -3.27 17.71
C PRO A 268 1.92 -2.65 16.76
N ALA A 269 1.00 -3.45 16.22
CA ALA A 269 0.04 -2.97 15.22
C ALA A 269 -0.86 -1.85 15.75
N SER A 270 -1.32 -1.99 16.98
CA SER A 270 -1.99 -1.00 17.83
C SER A 270 -1.19 0.29 18.00
N ALA A 271 0.13 0.22 18.18
CA ALA A 271 0.95 1.42 18.28
C ALA A 271 0.93 2.22 16.96
N TRP A 272 0.98 1.54 15.80
CA TRP A 272 0.80 2.19 14.50
C TRP A 272 -0.58 2.84 14.35
N LEU A 273 -1.64 2.12 14.75
CA LEU A 273 -3.01 2.62 14.69
C LEU A 273 -3.20 3.86 15.56
N ARG A 274 -2.67 3.83 16.78
CA ARG A 274 -2.70 4.97 17.71
C ARG A 274 -1.96 6.18 17.14
N LEU A 275 -0.76 5.99 16.60
CA LEU A 275 -0.01 7.08 15.95
C LEU A 275 -0.81 7.71 14.79
N ALA A 276 -1.56 6.92 14.03
CA ALA A 276 -2.40 7.41 12.95
C ALA A 276 -3.63 8.16 13.46
N GLN A 277 -4.27 7.69 14.54
CA GLN A 277 -5.39 8.37 15.19
C GLN A 277 -4.97 9.70 15.83
N GLU A 278 -3.78 9.75 16.43
CA GLU A 278 -3.14 10.97 16.95
C GLU A 278 -2.70 11.94 15.83
N GLY A 279 -2.81 11.54 14.55
CA GLY A 279 -2.41 12.34 13.39
C GLY A 279 -0.90 12.49 13.22
N ARG A 280 -0.10 11.67 13.92
CA ARG A 280 1.37 11.70 13.88
C ARG A 280 1.96 11.01 12.65
N ILE A 281 1.20 10.09 12.06
CA ILE A 281 1.55 9.41 10.81
C ILE A 281 0.34 9.35 9.88
N ILE A 282 0.60 9.00 8.62
CA ILE A 282 -0.45 8.78 7.63
C ILE A 282 -0.53 7.30 7.30
N LEU A 283 -1.68 6.70 7.55
CA LEU A 283 -2.03 5.36 7.08
C LEU A 283 -3.18 5.48 6.08
N PHE A 284 -3.05 4.81 4.94
CA PHE A 284 -4.16 4.67 4.01
C PHE A 284 -5.12 3.55 4.49
N PRO A 285 -6.37 3.53 3.98
CA PRO A 285 -7.37 2.56 4.44
C PRO A 285 -6.91 1.09 4.43
N PRO A 286 -6.19 0.58 3.42
CA PRO A 286 -5.67 -0.80 3.46
C PRO A 286 -4.76 -1.03 4.67
N GLN A 287 -3.78 -0.15 4.90
CA GLN A 287 -2.81 -0.27 5.99
C GLN A 287 -3.52 -0.21 7.35
N PHE A 288 -4.40 0.77 7.53
CA PHE A 288 -5.13 0.94 8.79
C PHE A 288 -6.04 -0.26 9.09
N PHE A 289 -6.79 -0.75 8.09
CA PHE A 289 -7.71 -1.86 8.28
C PHE A 289 -6.99 -3.19 8.57
N LEU A 290 -5.89 -3.46 7.86
CA LEU A 290 -5.12 -4.69 8.07
C LEU A 290 -4.38 -4.67 9.40
N LEU A 291 -3.81 -3.53 9.80
CA LEU A 291 -3.25 -3.37 11.15
C LEU A 291 -4.32 -3.54 12.23
N HIS A 292 -5.54 -3.03 12.02
CA HIS A 292 -6.65 -3.21 12.96
C HIS A 292 -6.92 -4.69 13.22
N HIS A 293 -7.03 -5.50 12.17
CA HIS A 293 -7.21 -6.95 12.32
C HIS A 293 -6.02 -7.60 13.02
N VAL A 294 -4.78 -7.31 12.60
CA VAL A 294 -3.57 -7.87 13.25
C VAL A 294 -3.52 -7.53 14.74
N ALA A 295 -3.86 -6.29 15.11
CA ALA A 295 -3.86 -5.84 16.50
C ALA A 295 -4.85 -6.61 17.38
N GLN A 296 -5.98 -7.07 16.84
CA GLN A 296 -6.96 -7.88 17.59
C GLN A 296 -6.36 -9.19 18.11
N PHE A 297 -5.36 -9.72 17.41
CA PHE A 297 -4.77 -11.02 17.76
C PHE A 297 -3.41 -10.88 18.44
N LEU A 298 -2.59 -9.92 18.00
CA LEU A 298 -1.21 -9.82 18.45
C LEU A 298 -1.00 -8.94 19.70
N ASP A 299 -1.87 -7.95 19.94
CA ASP A 299 -1.59 -6.86 20.88
C ASP A 299 -2.43 -6.88 22.18
N ASP A 300 -3.26 -7.90 22.39
CA ASP A 300 -4.05 -8.11 23.63
C ASP A 300 -4.82 -6.86 24.08
N LEU A 301 -5.67 -6.36 23.17
CA LEU A 301 -6.44 -5.13 23.39
C LEU A 301 -7.61 -5.36 24.34
N LYS A 302 -7.91 -4.38 25.21
CA LYS A 302 -9.10 -4.43 26.09
C LYS A 302 -10.42 -4.33 25.32
N SER A 303 -10.40 -3.66 24.17
CA SER A 303 -11.51 -3.59 23.23
C SER A 303 -10.98 -3.32 21.81
N PRO A 304 -11.76 -3.60 20.74
CA PRO A 304 -11.23 -3.63 19.38
C PRO A 304 -10.57 -2.35 18.86
N SER A 305 -10.98 -1.20 19.38
CA SER A 305 -10.43 0.11 18.98
C SER A 305 -9.63 0.81 20.09
N ASP A 306 -9.42 0.17 21.24
CA ASP A 306 -8.61 0.72 22.33
C ASP A 306 -7.12 0.43 22.11
N TYR A 307 -6.55 1.07 21.10
CA TYR A 307 -5.13 0.91 20.74
C TYR A 307 -4.14 1.49 21.77
N ALA A 308 -4.65 2.17 22.81
CA ALA A 308 -3.84 2.66 23.92
C ALA A 308 -3.68 1.61 25.04
N SER A 309 -4.51 0.56 25.04
CA SER A 309 -4.55 -0.45 26.11
C SER A 309 -3.42 -1.48 26.10
N VAL A 310 -2.51 -1.42 25.13
CA VAL A 310 -1.45 -2.42 24.91
C VAL A 310 -0.63 -2.63 26.17
N SER A 311 -0.55 -3.89 26.61
CA SER A 311 0.31 -4.29 27.71
C SER A 311 1.78 -4.07 27.36
N ARG A 312 2.52 -3.45 28.29
CA ARG A 312 3.99 -3.34 28.20
C ARG A 312 4.72 -4.52 28.85
N LYS A 313 3.98 -5.52 29.33
CA LYS A 313 4.56 -6.71 29.93
C LYS A 313 5.19 -7.57 28.85
N GLU A 314 6.30 -8.20 29.19
CA GLU A 314 6.91 -9.22 28.35
C GLU A 314 5.92 -10.37 28.13
N VAL A 315 5.84 -10.85 26.89
CA VAL A 315 4.96 -11.94 26.49
C VAL A 315 5.82 -13.18 26.24
N PRO A 316 5.59 -14.29 26.97
CA PRO A 316 6.34 -15.53 26.74
C PRO A 316 6.22 -16.01 25.29
N ARG A 317 7.26 -16.68 24.80
CA ARG A 317 7.31 -17.23 23.43
C ARG A 317 6.07 -18.06 23.07
N GLU A 318 5.63 -18.93 23.97
CA GLU A 318 4.44 -19.78 23.76
C GLU A 318 3.18 -18.95 23.50
N GLU A 319 3.00 -17.84 24.22
CA GLU A 319 1.87 -16.94 24.00
C GLU A 319 2.03 -16.11 22.73
N LEU A 320 3.26 -15.70 22.35
CA LEU A 320 3.53 -15.07 21.06
C LEU A 320 3.14 -16.00 19.90
N GLU A 321 3.53 -17.27 19.95
CA GLU A 321 3.19 -18.29 18.95
C GLU A 321 1.68 -18.59 18.94
N ALA A 322 1.03 -18.69 20.12
CA ALA A 322 -0.40 -18.88 20.22
C ALA A 322 -1.20 -17.74 19.58
N ARG A 323 -0.76 -16.48 19.77
CA ARG A 323 -1.34 -15.30 19.11
C ARG A 323 -1.22 -15.37 17.58
N ARG A 324 -0.05 -15.77 17.08
CA ARG A 324 0.18 -15.96 15.63
C ARG A 324 -0.75 -17.03 15.05
N LYS A 325 -0.92 -18.16 15.77
CA LYS A 325 -1.83 -19.24 15.37
C LYS A 325 -3.27 -18.75 15.26
N ARG A 326 -3.77 -18.01 16.25
CA ARG A 326 -5.13 -17.42 16.21
C ARG A 326 -5.34 -16.47 15.02
N LEU A 327 -4.33 -15.65 14.69
CA LEU A 327 -4.37 -14.78 13.50
C LEU A 327 -4.44 -15.60 12.19
N LEU A 328 -3.66 -16.67 12.09
CA LEU A 328 -3.67 -17.57 10.93
C LEU A 328 -5.01 -18.32 10.78
N GLU A 329 -5.59 -18.77 11.88
CA GLU A 329 -6.93 -19.39 11.90
C GLU A 329 -7.99 -18.39 11.47
N PHE A 330 -7.94 -17.16 11.97
CA PHE A 330 -8.81 -16.08 11.52
C PHE A 330 -8.69 -15.84 10.01
N ALA A 331 -7.48 -15.77 9.48
CA ALA A 331 -7.25 -15.52 8.06
C ALA A 331 -7.96 -16.56 7.17
N LYS A 332 -8.00 -17.83 7.61
CA LYS A 332 -8.65 -18.94 6.90
C LYS A 332 -10.15 -19.08 7.20
N SER A 333 -10.66 -18.31 8.15
CA SER A 333 -12.07 -18.32 8.56
C SER A 333 -12.91 -17.30 7.79
N GLY A 334 -14.23 -17.47 7.84
CA GLY A 334 -15.21 -16.62 7.17
C GLY A 334 -15.75 -17.22 5.87
N ASP A 335 -16.73 -16.53 5.27
CA ASP A 335 -17.30 -16.89 3.97
C ASP A 335 -17.45 -15.63 3.07
N PRO A 336 -16.57 -15.45 2.04
CA PRO A 336 -15.40 -16.27 1.79
C PRO A 336 -14.39 -16.09 2.92
N SER A 337 -13.41 -16.98 2.99
CA SER A 337 -12.33 -16.82 3.96
C SER A 337 -11.63 -15.47 3.80
N PHE A 338 -11.04 -14.93 4.87
CA PHE A 338 -10.34 -13.63 4.76
C PHE A 338 -9.22 -13.70 3.71
N VAL A 339 -8.51 -14.83 3.58
CA VAL A 339 -7.49 -15.06 2.55
C VAL A 339 -8.04 -14.94 1.12
N GLU A 340 -9.26 -15.40 0.89
CA GLU A 340 -9.95 -15.29 -0.41
C GLU A 340 -10.62 -13.94 -0.61
N SER A 341 -10.77 -13.13 0.44
CA SER A 341 -11.46 -11.86 0.35
C SER A 341 -10.80 -10.93 -0.68
N CYS A 342 -11.63 -10.21 -1.42
CA CYS A 342 -11.19 -9.16 -2.32
C CYS A 342 -11.92 -7.86 -2.02
N ILE A 343 -11.15 -6.79 -1.81
CA ILE A 343 -11.62 -5.53 -1.25
C ILE A 343 -11.29 -4.39 -2.21
N SER A 344 -12.31 -3.74 -2.75
CA SER A 344 -12.25 -2.45 -3.43
C SER A 344 -13.13 -1.46 -2.68
N PRO A 345 -12.57 -0.59 -1.81
CA PRO A 345 -13.36 0.30 -0.97
C PRO A 345 -14.29 1.20 -1.78
N THR A 346 -15.55 1.27 -1.38
CA THR A 346 -16.54 2.16 -1.98
C THR A 346 -17.08 3.13 -0.93
N THR A 347 -17.11 4.43 -1.24
CA THR A 347 -17.75 5.40 -0.36
C THR A 347 -19.24 5.10 -0.28
N MET A 348 -19.75 4.85 0.92
CA MET A 348 -21.18 4.71 1.15
C MET A 348 -21.85 6.09 1.07
N PRO A 349 -22.97 6.22 0.36
CA PRO A 349 -23.75 7.45 0.41
C PRO A 349 -24.29 7.64 1.84
N PRO A 350 -24.36 8.88 2.32
CA PRO A 350 -24.92 9.15 3.64
C PRO A 350 -26.39 8.71 3.72
N PRO A 351 -26.84 8.14 4.84
CA PRO A 351 -28.26 7.91 5.10
C PRO A 351 -29.04 9.22 4.91
N TYR A 352 -30.11 9.17 4.11
CA TYR A 352 -30.98 10.32 3.82
C TYR A 352 -30.27 11.54 3.18
N GLY A 353 -29.09 11.35 2.57
CA GLY A 353 -28.37 12.41 1.87
C GLY A 353 -27.67 13.44 2.78
N LYS A 354 -27.76 13.31 4.11
CA LYS A 354 -27.12 14.22 5.07
C LYS A 354 -25.72 13.74 5.42
N LYS A 355 -24.70 14.57 5.18
CA LYS A 355 -23.32 14.27 5.59
C LYS A 355 -23.27 13.94 7.08
N ARG A 356 -22.40 13.00 7.47
CA ARG A 356 -22.13 12.69 8.88
C ARG A 356 -21.68 13.96 9.61
N ALA A 357 -22.12 14.12 10.86
CA ALA A 357 -21.84 15.31 11.66
C ALA A 357 -20.33 15.55 11.88
N ASP A 358 -19.54 14.48 11.93
CA ASP A 358 -18.08 14.52 12.10
C ASP A 358 -17.31 14.84 10.79
N GLY A 359 -18.01 14.93 9.66
CA GLY A 359 -17.45 15.18 8.33
C GLY A 359 -16.67 14.01 7.73
N ARG A 360 -16.63 12.84 8.39
CA ARG A 360 -15.93 11.64 7.88
C ARG A 360 -16.76 10.95 6.80
N GLN A 361 -16.07 10.34 5.84
CA GLN A 361 -16.65 9.43 4.86
C GLN A 361 -16.64 8.01 5.42
N VAL A 362 -17.64 7.23 5.03
CA VAL A 362 -17.72 5.79 5.32
C VAL A 362 -17.28 5.04 4.08
N LEU A 363 -16.27 4.18 4.20
CA LEU A 363 -15.86 3.26 3.17
C LEU A 363 -16.40 1.86 3.48
N ALA A 364 -17.31 1.36 2.64
CA ALA A 364 -17.69 -0.04 2.64
C ALA A 364 -16.57 -0.88 2.02
N LEU A 365 -16.34 -2.06 2.59
CA LEU A 365 -15.27 -2.97 2.18
C LEU A 365 -15.78 -4.23 1.47
N ASN A 366 -17.10 -4.40 1.34
CA ASN A 366 -17.72 -5.67 0.97
C ASN A 366 -17.71 -6.00 -0.54
N ARG A 367 -17.14 -5.13 -1.38
CA ARG A 367 -17.15 -5.27 -2.86
C ARG A 367 -15.73 -5.57 -3.37
N PRO A 368 -15.56 -6.44 -4.38
CA PRO A 368 -14.24 -6.79 -4.92
C PRO A 368 -13.73 -5.80 -5.98
N GLY A 369 -14.58 -4.90 -6.46
CA GLY A 369 -14.30 -4.00 -7.59
C GLY A 369 -14.93 -4.52 -8.89
N PRO A 370 -14.96 -3.72 -9.97
CA PRO A 370 -15.55 -4.12 -11.24
C PRO A 370 -14.79 -5.26 -11.93
N GLU A 371 -13.51 -5.46 -11.62
CA GLU A 371 -12.69 -6.54 -12.21
C GLU A 371 -13.17 -7.94 -11.85
N LEU A 372 -13.89 -8.07 -10.74
CA LEU A 372 -14.34 -9.34 -10.19
C LEU A 372 -15.87 -9.35 -9.97
N GLU A 373 -16.57 -8.41 -10.59
CA GLU A 373 -18.02 -8.36 -10.56
C GLU A 373 -18.58 -9.61 -11.27
N GLY A 374 -19.54 -10.28 -10.62
CA GLY A 374 -20.09 -11.56 -11.10
C GLY A 374 -19.32 -12.81 -10.66
N THR A 375 -18.20 -12.67 -9.93
CA THR A 375 -17.55 -13.78 -9.23
C THR A 375 -18.04 -13.90 -7.79
N ASP A 376 -17.72 -15.00 -7.10
CA ASP A 376 -18.04 -15.18 -5.67
C ASP A 376 -17.11 -14.38 -4.73
N ARG A 377 -16.09 -13.71 -5.29
CA ARG A 377 -15.13 -12.90 -4.53
C ARG A 377 -15.84 -11.69 -3.93
N ARG A 378 -15.66 -11.50 -2.63
CA ARG A 378 -16.20 -10.33 -1.90
C ARG A 378 -15.29 -9.98 -0.73
N GLY A 379 -15.45 -8.77 -0.23
CA GLY A 379 -14.76 -8.34 0.98
C GLY A 379 -15.63 -8.53 2.23
N PRO A 380 -15.10 -8.24 3.43
CA PRO A 380 -15.85 -8.38 4.67
C PRO A 380 -17.04 -7.41 4.68
N ASN A 381 -18.19 -7.89 5.14
CA ASN A 381 -19.42 -7.10 5.23
C ASN A 381 -19.65 -6.51 6.63
N GLU A 382 -19.04 -7.07 7.67
CA GLU A 382 -19.27 -6.64 9.07
C GLU A 382 -18.67 -5.26 9.39
N HIS A 383 -17.64 -4.85 8.65
CA HIS A 383 -16.85 -3.66 8.97
C HIS A 383 -16.84 -2.62 7.86
N CYS A 384 -16.79 -1.35 8.28
CA CYS A 384 -16.55 -0.19 7.44
C CYS A 384 -15.33 0.58 7.98
N VAL A 385 -14.72 1.40 7.12
CA VAL A 385 -13.65 2.34 7.53
C VAL A 385 -14.18 3.76 7.46
N LEU A 386 -14.19 4.45 8.60
CA LEU A 386 -14.34 5.90 8.64
C LEU A 386 -13.03 6.58 8.27
N VAL A 387 -13.12 7.64 7.47
CA VAL A 387 -11.94 8.41 7.07
C VAL A 387 -12.29 9.86 6.76
N ASP A 388 -11.45 10.78 7.21
CA ASP A 388 -11.44 12.17 6.80
C ASP A 388 -10.34 12.39 5.76
N PHE A 389 -10.71 12.50 4.49
CA PHE A 389 -9.75 12.79 3.43
C PHE A 389 -9.39 14.27 3.42
N LYS A 390 -8.16 14.58 3.83
CA LYS A 390 -7.57 15.92 3.75
C LYS A 390 -6.62 16.03 2.57
N ARG A 391 -6.16 17.26 2.30
CA ARG A 391 -5.18 17.52 1.22
C ARG A 391 -3.91 16.70 1.46
N GLU A 392 -3.48 16.60 2.71
CA GLU A 392 -2.32 15.86 3.18
C GLU A 392 -2.48 14.34 3.24
N GLY A 393 -3.69 13.83 3.02
CA GLY A 393 -3.99 12.40 3.05
C GLY A 393 -5.07 12.04 4.07
N PRO A 394 -5.32 10.73 4.27
CA PRO A 394 -6.30 10.22 5.23
C PRO A 394 -6.01 10.65 6.67
N ARG A 395 -7.04 11.06 7.40
CA ARG A 395 -7.00 11.44 8.81
C ARG A 395 -8.19 10.87 9.57
N ARG A 396 -8.10 10.84 10.90
CA ARG A 396 -9.19 10.45 11.81
C ARG A 396 -9.82 9.10 11.44
N LEU A 397 -8.99 8.13 11.06
CA LEU A 397 -9.44 6.82 10.64
C LEU A 397 -10.00 6.02 11.82
N ALA A 398 -11.04 5.23 11.57
CA ALA A 398 -11.56 4.26 12.52
C ALA A 398 -12.18 3.08 11.76
N VAL A 399 -12.10 1.88 12.34
CA VAL A 399 -12.90 0.74 11.90
C VAL A 399 -14.16 0.72 12.74
N ILE A 400 -15.32 0.60 12.10
CA ILE A 400 -16.64 0.59 12.76
C ILE A 400 -17.45 -0.58 12.22
N SER A 401 -18.47 -1.01 12.97
CA SER A 401 -19.41 -2.00 12.45
C SER A 401 -20.24 -1.40 11.30
N ARG A 402 -20.74 -2.26 10.41
CA ARG A 402 -21.65 -1.83 9.34
C ARG A 402 -22.96 -1.27 9.90
N ALA A 403 -23.45 -1.79 11.03
CA ALA A 403 -24.63 -1.27 11.72
C ALA A 403 -24.41 0.19 12.14
N ASP A 404 -23.31 0.50 12.83
CA ASP A 404 -22.96 1.87 13.24
C ASP A 404 -22.73 2.82 12.05
N ALA A 405 -22.29 2.26 10.92
CA ALA A 405 -22.10 3.04 9.70
C ALA A 405 -23.43 3.53 9.09
N LEU A 406 -24.48 2.71 9.21
CA LEU A 406 -25.82 2.99 8.70
C LEU A 406 -26.63 3.88 9.65
N GLU A 407 -26.33 3.84 10.94
CA GLU A 407 -26.91 4.74 11.93
C GLU A 407 -26.32 6.15 11.79
N SER A 408 -27.16 7.11 11.39
CA SER A 408 -26.74 8.48 11.04
C SER A 408 -26.20 9.32 12.21
N ASN A 409 -26.24 8.80 13.44
CA ASN A 409 -26.05 9.58 14.68
C ASN A 409 -25.08 8.99 15.72
N SER A 410 -24.38 7.89 15.43
CA SER A 410 -23.48 7.29 16.42
C SER A 410 -22.29 8.24 16.67
N LYS A 411 -22.37 8.99 17.77
CA LYS A 411 -21.24 9.71 18.37
C LYS A 411 -20.27 8.65 18.87
N LEU A 412 -19.36 8.22 17.99
CA LEU A 412 -18.21 7.35 18.31
C LEU A 412 -17.03 8.21 18.74
#